data_AF-A0AAX0L9I2-F1
#
_entry.id   AF-A0AAX0L9I2-F1
#
_cell.length_a   1.000
_cell.length_b   1.000
_cell.length_c   1.000
_cell.angle_alpha   90.00
_cell.angle_beta   90.00
_cell.angle_gamma   90.00
#
_symmetry.space_group_name_H-M   'P 1'
#
loop_
_entity.id
_entity.type
_entity.pdbx_description
1 polymer ?
#
loop_
_entity_poly.entity_id
_entity_poly.type
_entity_poly.pdbx_seq_one_letter_code
_entity_poly.pdbx_strand_id
1 'polypeptide(L)'
;MTNYEFSSGIDSYEFILPKKTLMSFLKKLELIKKLRLVSRNKSVKEYADYKYKSRQAKKDEDKTPMKIRYISFKRGIKSLTNSMLVIEYTDELKKLCKKRKKRDGYYVSVVFAGLYQPSREVHKETYKILGKFLRRFKTYSYDFAADFKGGGEISYKMKEFFKKATEKYTDGNVTSKSTSLYANNCDDKFYGLSRILLYDKYKKQTNYHKQKIDNSFDGWQRLELTFKLNKKFLDEVENKSYQESIAVMDEIISNISDDFPFGVDLAKLNEQIAFFKDMRKRLSLKRMIF
;
A
#
# COMPACT_ATOMS: atom_id res chain seq x y z
N MET A 1 18.15 -25.58 -0.44
CA MET A 1 17.97 -24.23 0.11
C MET A 1 17.27 -23.41 -0.95
N THR A 2 16.02 -23.03 -0.73
CA THR A 2 15.31 -22.14 -1.66
C THR A 2 15.86 -20.72 -1.47
N ASN A 3 16.57 -20.21 -2.48
CA ASN A 3 17.12 -18.84 -2.53
C ASN A 3 15.98 -17.84 -2.66
N TYR A 4 15.24 -17.62 -1.59
CA TYR A 4 14.33 -16.52 -1.48
C TYR A 4 15.01 -15.38 -0.71
N GLU A 5 15.34 -14.31 -1.42
CA GLU A 5 15.83 -13.09 -0.80
C GLU A 5 14.65 -12.20 -0.45
N PHE A 6 14.51 -11.95 0.85
CA PHE A 6 13.68 -10.88 1.37
C PHE A 6 14.15 -9.54 0.82
N SER A 7 13.22 -8.69 0.43
CA SER A 7 13.52 -7.40 -0.21
C SER A 7 12.55 -6.33 0.26
N SER A 8 12.70 -5.13 -0.28
CA SER A 8 11.85 -3.98 -0.03
C SER A 8 11.34 -3.36 -1.31
N GLY A 9 10.14 -2.78 -1.23
CA GLY A 9 9.48 -2.18 -2.37
C GLY A 9 8.24 -1.39 -1.98
N ILE A 10 7.69 -0.67 -2.95
CA ILE A 10 6.46 0.09 -2.76
C ILE A 10 5.28 -0.87 -2.96
N ASP A 11 4.47 -1.06 -1.91
CA ASP A 11 3.30 -1.94 -1.96
C ASP A 11 2.05 -1.22 -2.48
N SER A 12 1.93 0.08 -2.24
CA SER A 12 0.74 0.83 -2.65
C SER A 12 1.00 2.30 -2.95
N TYR A 13 0.14 2.87 -3.80
CA TYR A 13 0.00 4.31 -4.04
C TYR A 13 -1.46 4.71 -3.92
N GLU A 14 -1.69 5.87 -3.32
CA GLU A 14 -3.00 6.52 -3.24
C GLU A 14 -2.93 7.92 -3.86
N PHE A 15 -3.99 8.30 -4.58
CA PHE A 15 -4.17 9.62 -5.15
C PHE A 15 -5.53 10.17 -4.75
N ILE A 16 -5.61 11.44 -4.37
CA ILE A 16 -6.89 12.13 -4.17
C ILE A 16 -7.04 13.21 -5.23
N LEU A 17 -8.09 13.11 -6.06
CA LEU A 17 -8.33 14.06 -7.14
C LEU A 17 -9.82 14.29 -7.40
N PRO A 18 -10.20 15.39 -8.09
CA PRO A 18 -11.59 15.60 -8.48
C PRO A 18 -12.10 14.45 -9.35
N LYS A 19 -13.31 13.97 -9.06
CA LYS A 19 -13.97 12.88 -9.79
C LYS A 19 -14.04 13.14 -11.29
N LYS A 20 -14.35 14.39 -11.69
CA LYS A 20 -14.41 14.80 -13.10
C LYS A 20 -13.05 14.63 -13.80
N THR A 21 -11.97 14.99 -13.11
CA THR A 21 -10.59 14.82 -13.61
C THR A 21 -10.27 13.34 -13.81
N LEU A 22 -10.61 12.48 -12.84
CA LEU A 22 -10.41 11.03 -12.97
C LEU A 22 -11.19 10.48 -14.17
N MET A 23 -12.48 10.81 -14.31
CA MET A 23 -13.30 10.30 -15.40
C MET A 23 -12.76 10.71 -16.77
N SER A 24 -12.34 11.97 -16.93
CA SER A 24 -11.70 12.45 -18.16
C SER A 24 -10.41 11.69 -18.47
N PHE A 25 -9.57 11.47 -17.44
CA PHE A 25 -8.32 10.73 -17.59
C PHE A 25 -8.57 9.26 -17.97
N LEU A 26 -9.50 8.58 -17.30
CA LEU A 26 -9.87 7.19 -17.63
C LEU A 26 -10.51 7.08 -19.02
N LYS A 27 -11.21 8.11 -19.51
CA LYS A 27 -11.72 8.15 -20.89
C LYS A 27 -10.57 8.18 -21.88
N LYS A 28 -9.55 9.04 -21.65
CA LYS A 28 -8.34 9.11 -22.50
C LYS A 28 -7.52 7.82 -22.50
N LEU A 29 -7.59 7.03 -21.43
CA LEU A 29 -6.94 5.72 -21.32
C LEU A 29 -7.83 4.56 -21.79
N GLU A 30 -9.04 4.83 -22.28
CA GLU A 30 -10.03 3.81 -22.66
C GLU A 30 -10.40 2.83 -21.53
N LEU A 31 -10.20 3.26 -20.28
CA LEU A 31 -10.45 2.47 -19.08
C LEU A 31 -11.83 2.73 -18.47
N ILE A 32 -12.51 3.82 -18.86
CA ILE A 32 -13.77 4.23 -18.23
C ILE A 32 -14.86 3.13 -18.30
N LYS A 33 -14.94 2.39 -19.42
CA LYS A 33 -15.89 1.27 -19.60
C LYS A 33 -15.56 0.05 -18.71
N LYS A 34 -14.34 -0.02 -18.18
CA LYS A 34 -13.88 -1.10 -17.30
C LYS A 34 -14.12 -0.81 -15.81
N LEU A 35 -14.56 0.40 -15.45
CA LEU A 35 -14.82 0.79 -14.07
C LEU A 35 -16.12 0.18 -13.54
N ARG A 36 -16.00 -0.80 -12.65
CA ARG A 36 -17.12 -1.61 -12.14
C ARG A 36 -17.24 -1.48 -10.62
N LEU A 37 -18.43 -1.72 -10.07
CA LEU A 37 -18.60 -1.89 -8.62
C LEU A 37 -17.85 -3.12 -8.14
N VAL A 38 -17.21 -3.06 -6.96
CA VAL A 38 -16.50 -4.22 -6.39
C VAL A 38 -17.41 -5.42 -6.14
N SER A 39 -18.72 -5.21 -5.97
CA SER A 39 -19.71 -6.28 -5.86
C SER A 39 -19.73 -7.25 -7.05
N ARG A 40 -19.17 -6.86 -8.20
CA ARG A 40 -19.01 -7.74 -9.37
C ARG A 40 -17.85 -8.75 -9.23
N ASN A 41 -17.04 -8.67 -8.18
CA ASN A 41 -15.96 -9.63 -7.88
C ASN A 41 -15.88 -9.86 -6.37
N LYS A 42 -16.31 -11.05 -5.92
CA LYS A 42 -16.39 -11.41 -4.49
C LYS A 42 -15.06 -11.22 -3.76
N SER A 43 -13.95 -11.70 -4.32
CA SER A 43 -12.63 -11.60 -3.68
C SER A 43 -12.14 -10.15 -3.55
N VAL A 44 -12.39 -9.32 -4.57
CA VAL A 44 -12.06 -7.89 -4.52
C VAL A 44 -12.94 -7.17 -3.49
N LYS A 45 -14.24 -7.49 -3.43
CA LYS A 45 -15.18 -6.93 -2.45
C LYS A 45 -14.76 -7.25 -1.02
N GLU A 46 -14.56 -8.53 -0.70
CA GLU A 46 -14.18 -8.98 0.65
C GLU A 46 -12.90 -8.29 1.14
N TYR A 47 -11.91 -8.19 0.26
CA TYR A 47 -10.68 -7.46 0.57
C TYR A 47 -10.95 -5.97 0.80
N ALA A 48 -11.62 -5.31 -0.15
CA ALA A 48 -11.82 -3.87 -0.12
C ALA A 48 -12.63 -3.45 1.12
N ASP A 49 -13.69 -4.19 1.45
CA ASP A 49 -14.49 -3.95 2.64
C ASP A 49 -13.64 -4.14 3.90
N TYR A 50 -12.81 -5.17 3.98
CA TYR A 50 -11.95 -5.37 5.14
C TYR A 50 -10.87 -4.31 5.31
N LYS A 51 -10.16 -3.94 4.23
CA LYS A 51 -9.05 -2.97 4.27
C LYS A 51 -9.55 -1.54 4.52
N TYR A 52 -10.69 -1.17 3.94
CA TYR A 52 -11.18 0.21 3.97
C TYR A 52 -12.38 0.44 4.90
N LYS A 53 -12.87 -0.56 5.64
CA LYS A 53 -13.99 -0.37 6.60
C LYS A 53 -13.79 0.78 7.58
N SER A 54 -12.56 1.00 8.04
CA SER A 54 -12.25 2.08 9.00
C SER A 54 -12.33 3.47 8.37
N ARG A 55 -12.36 3.57 7.04
CA ARG A 55 -12.51 4.83 6.31
C ARG A 55 -13.98 5.23 6.09
N GLN A 56 -14.93 4.36 6.45
CA GLN A 56 -16.35 4.66 6.43
C GLN A 56 -16.65 5.82 7.40
N ALA A 57 -17.42 6.81 6.94
CA ALA A 57 -17.89 7.88 7.82
C ALA A 57 -18.72 7.28 8.97
N LYS A 58 -18.55 7.81 10.19
CA LYS A 58 -19.36 7.40 11.35
C LYS A 58 -20.84 7.63 11.04
N LYS A 59 -21.70 6.71 11.50
CA LYS A 59 -23.13 6.66 11.17
C LYS A 59 -23.88 7.95 11.52
N ASP A 60 -23.39 8.69 12.52
CA ASP A 60 -24.10 9.84 13.08
C ASP A 60 -23.87 11.14 12.29
N GLU A 61 -22.91 11.18 11.34
CA GLU A 61 -22.55 12.41 10.63
C GLU A 61 -23.06 12.48 9.17
N ASP A 62 -23.27 11.34 8.49
CA ASP A 62 -23.81 11.30 7.11
C ASP A 62 -24.17 9.86 6.68
N LYS A 63 -25.40 9.68 6.17
CA LYS A 63 -25.93 8.38 5.70
C LYS A 63 -25.32 7.88 4.40
N THR A 64 -24.56 8.69 3.67
CA THR A 64 -24.00 8.29 2.37
C THR A 64 -22.92 7.20 2.55
N PRO A 65 -23.18 5.96 2.10
CA PRO A 65 -22.25 4.85 2.31
C PRO A 65 -21.01 5.00 1.44
N MET A 66 -19.86 4.52 1.93
CA MET A 66 -18.64 4.43 1.13
C MET A 66 -18.91 3.57 -0.11
N LYS A 67 -18.47 4.07 -1.26
CA LYS A 67 -18.64 3.39 -2.54
C LYS A 67 -17.29 3.04 -3.11
N ILE A 68 -17.08 1.75 -3.38
CA ILE A 68 -15.84 1.25 -3.99
C ILE A 68 -16.12 0.70 -5.37
N ARG A 69 -15.37 1.20 -6.35
CA ARG A 69 -15.30 0.70 -7.72
C ARG A 69 -13.88 0.22 -8.01
N TYR A 70 -13.73 -0.59 -9.05
CA TYR A 70 -12.43 -1.11 -9.46
C TYR A 70 -12.31 -1.24 -10.98
N ILE A 71 -11.06 -1.25 -11.45
CA ILE A 71 -10.65 -1.66 -12.79
C ILE A 71 -9.65 -2.79 -12.62
N SER A 72 -9.90 -3.90 -13.30
CA SER A 72 -8.91 -4.98 -13.38
C SER A 72 -8.05 -4.84 -14.63
N PHE A 73 -6.74 -4.98 -14.45
CA PHE A 73 -5.76 -5.03 -15.55
C PHE A 73 -5.43 -6.45 -16.00
N LYS A 74 -5.91 -7.46 -15.25
CA LYS A 74 -5.77 -8.89 -15.58
C LYS A 74 -7.12 -9.61 -15.50
N ARG A 75 -7.40 -10.56 -16.40
CA ARG A 75 -8.60 -11.40 -16.26
C ARG A 75 -8.45 -12.36 -15.06
N GLY A 76 -9.55 -12.65 -14.35
CA GLY A 76 -9.58 -13.67 -13.29
C GLY A 76 -8.87 -13.30 -11.99
N ILE A 77 -8.70 -12.02 -11.68
CA ILE A 77 -8.06 -11.58 -10.42
C ILE A 77 -8.85 -12.05 -9.18
N LYS A 78 -8.12 -12.61 -8.21
CA LYS A 78 -8.63 -13.00 -6.89
C LYS A 78 -8.11 -12.10 -5.76
N SER A 79 -7.62 -10.90 -6.10
CA SER A 79 -6.96 -9.97 -5.16
C SER A 79 -6.91 -8.55 -5.70
N LEU A 80 -6.45 -7.59 -4.87
CA LEU A 80 -6.19 -6.22 -5.31
C LEU A 80 -5.01 -6.08 -6.26
N THR A 81 -4.03 -6.99 -6.21
CA THR A 81 -2.92 -6.98 -7.18
C THR A 81 -3.48 -7.00 -8.60
N ASN A 82 -2.90 -6.19 -9.48
CA ASN A 82 -3.36 -5.97 -10.85
C ASN A 82 -4.75 -5.29 -10.97
N SER A 83 -5.13 -4.53 -9.95
CA SER A 83 -6.33 -3.71 -9.95
C SER A 83 -6.04 -2.27 -9.53
N MET A 84 -6.89 -1.37 -9.99
CA MET A 84 -7.00 -0.01 -9.45
C MET A 84 -8.36 0.12 -8.78
N LEU A 85 -8.38 0.60 -7.53
CA LEU A 85 -9.62 0.93 -6.81
C LEU A 85 -9.94 2.41 -6.98
N VAL A 86 -11.23 2.73 -6.97
CA VAL A 86 -11.77 4.08 -6.89
C VAL A 86 -12.74 4.11 -5.72
N ILE A 87 -12.38 4.85 -4.67
CA ILE A 87 -13.11 4.92 -3.41
C ILE A 87 -13.74 6.31 -3.31
N GLU A 88 -15.03 6.34 -2.99
CA GLU A 88 -15.84 7.55 -2.83
C GLU A 88 -16.45 7.56 -1.43
N TYR A 89 -16.71 8.78 -0.92
CA TYR A 89 -17.44 9.00 0.34
C TYR A 89 -16.78 8.43 1.61
N THR A 90 -15.45 8.32 1.65
CA THR A 90 -14.72 8.11 2.91
C THR A 90 -14.84 9.36 3.79
N ASP A 91 -14.69 9.20 5.11
CA ASP A 91 -14.64 10.32 6.06
C ASP A 91 -13.63 11.41 5.66
N GLU A 92 -12.41 11.01 5.28
CA GLU A 92 -11.35 11.92 4.83
C GLU A 92 -11.73 12.77 3.60
N LEU A 93 -12.31 12.13 2.58
CA LEU A 93 -12.83 12.83 1.40
C LEU A 93 -13.97 13.80 1.73
N LYS A 94 -14.87 13.46 2.65
CA LYS A 94 -15.96 14.34 3.10
C LYS A 94 -15.41 15.55 3.85
N LYS A 95 -14.48 15.33 4.79
CA LYS A 95 -13.75 16.40 5.49
C LYS A 95 -13.01 17.32 4.52
N LEU A 96 -12.37 16.76 3.49
CA LEU A 96 -11.73 17.54 2.43
C LEU A 96 -12.73 18.36 1.61
N CYS A 97 -13.90 17.79 1.26
CA CYS A 97 -14.96 18.50 0.56
C CYS A 97 -15.47 19.68 1.40
N LYS A 98 -15.79 19.46 2.67
CA LYS A 98 -16.22 20.50 3.62
C LYS A 98 -15.16 21.61 3.75
N LYS A 99 -13.89 21.25 4.00
CA LYS A 99 -12.78 22.20 4.10
C LYS A 99 -12.63 23.08 2.85
N ARG A 100 -12.91 22.53 1.67
CA ARG A 100 -12.77 23.23 0.38
C ARG A 100 -14.08 23.79 -0.18
N LYS A 101 -15.17 23.79 0.62
CA LYS A 101 -16.51 24.23 0.20
C LYS A 101 -16.95 23.57 -1.11
N LYS A 102 -16.71 22.26 -1.24
CA LYS A 102 -17.17 21.43 -2.36
C LYS A 102 -18.26 20.48 -1.88
N ARG A 103 -19.18 20.12 -2.78
CA ARG A 103 -20.20 19.10 -2.53
C ARG A 103 -19.56 17.72 -2.28
N ASP A 104 -20.26 16.87 -1.55
CA ASP A 104 -19.82 15.49 -1.34
C ASP A 104 -19.70 14.72 -2.66
N GLY A 105 -18.70 13.83 -2.70
CA GLY A 105 -18.35 13.09 -3.92
C GLY A 105 -17.65 13.93 -4.99
N TYR A 106 -17.25 15.17 -4.68
CA TYR A 106 -16.40 15.96 -5.58
C TYR A 106 -15.01 15.33 -5.74
N TYR A 107 -14.40 14.89 -4.65
CA TYR A 107 -13.12 14.17 -4.65
C TYR A 107 -13.32 12.66 -4.57
N VAL A 108 -12.36 11.92 -5.14
CA VAL A 108 -12.26 10.46 -5.04
C VAL A 108 -10.84 10.07 -4.67
N SER A 109 -10.71 8.96 -3.97
CA SER A 109 -9.43 8.29 -3.76
C SER A 109 -9.22 7.22 -4.82
N VAL A 110 -8.05 7.17 -5.41
CA VAL A 110 -7.63 6.15 -6.37
C VAL A 110 -6.46 5.40 -5.77
N VAL A 111 -6.59 4.07 -5.65
CA VAL A 111 -5.58 3.24 -4.99
C VAL A 111 -5.07 2.14 -5.91
N PHE A 112 -3.76 2.04 -6.04
CA PHE A 112 -3.05 0.88 -6.59
C PHE A 112 -2.41 0.16 -5.41
N ALA A 113 -2.74 -1.11 -5.18
CA ALA A 113 -2.25 -1.86 -4.01
C ALA A 113 -1.76 -3.26 -4.39
N GLY A 114 -0.92 -3.84 -3.54
CA GLY A 114 -0.32 -5.14 -3.79
C GLY A 114 0.66 -5.08 -4.97
N LEU A 115 1.44 -4.00 -5.06
CA LEU A 115 2.50 -3.79 -6.05
C LEU A 115 3.81 -4.48 -5.64
N TYR A 116 4.00 -4.74 -4.34
CA TYR A 116 5.12 -5.50 -3.81
C TYR A 116 4.62 -6.85 -3.26
N GLN A 117 4.53 -7.84 -4.13
CA GLN A 117 3.96 -9.16 -3.82
C GLN A 117 4.86 -10.29 -4.34
N PRO A 118 5.73 -10.84 -3.49
CA PRO A 118 6.61 -11.94 -3.88
C PRO A 118 5.88 -13.22 -4.36
N SER A 119 4.68 -13.46 -3.82
CA SER A 119 3.83 -14.59 -4.17
C SER A 119 3.03 -14.42 -5.46
N ARG A 120 3.05 -13.23 -6.09
CA ARG A 120 2.18 -12.92 -7.23
C ARG A 120 2.83 -12.00 -8.24
N GLU A 121 2.69 -12.37 -9.51
CA GLU A 121 3.11 -11.53 -10.62
C GLU A 121 2.23 -10.26 -10.73
N VAL A 122 2.89 -9.10 -10.73
CA VAL A 122 2.27 -7.81 -11.05
C VAL A 122 2.42 -7.54 -12.54
N HIS A 123 1.31 -7.51 -13.27
CA HIS A 123 1.27 -7.35 -14.72
C HIS A 123 1.84 -6.00 -15.15
N LYS A 124 2.59 -6.00 -16.27
CA LYS A 124 3.19 -4.79 -16.85
C LYS A 124 2.16 -3.68 -17.09
N GLU A 125 0.93 -4.04 -17.46
CA GLU A 125 -0.15 -3.07 -17.67
C GLU A 125 -0.49 -2.28 -16.39
N THR A 126 -0.47 -2.94 -15.24
CA THR A 126 -0.67 -2.28 -13.94
C THR A 126 0.35 -1.16 -13.74
N TYR A 127 1.63 -1.46 -13.95
CA TYR A 127 2.72 -0.50 -13.82
C TYR A 127 2.66 0.59 -14.89
N LYS A 128 2.28 0.28 -16.14
CA LYS A 128 2.08 1.28 -17.19
C LYS A 128 1.00 2.28 -16.82
N ILE A 129 -0.17 1.81 -16.37
CA ILE A 129 -1.27 2.69 -15.96
C ILE A 129 -0.87 3.50 -14.73
N LEU A 130 -0.28 2.87 -13.71
CA LEU A 130 0.25 3.57 -12.53
C LEU A 130 1.28 4.64 -12.92
N GLY A 131 2.23 4.34 -13.81
CA GLY A 131 3.22 5.29 -14.30
C GLY A 131 2.58 6.53 -14.96
N LYS A 132 1.48 6.36 -15.69
CA LYS A 132 0.70 7.48 -16.23
C LYS A 132 0.05 8.32 -15.13
N PHE A 133 -0.40 7.72 -14.03
CA PHE A 133 -0.89 8.45 -12.85
C PHE A 133 0.24 9.23 -12.17
N LEU A 134 1.38 8.59 -11.88
CA LEU A 134 2.54 9.20 -11.21
C LEU A 134 3.09 10.42 -11.98
N ARG A 135 3.07 10.39 -13.31
CA ARG A 135 3.48 11.53 -14.15
C ARG A 135 2.48 12.69 -14.12
N ARG A 136 1.19 12.39 -13.99
CA ARG A 136 0.11 13.37 -14.17
C ARG A 136 -0.37 13.99 -12.86
N PHE A 137 -0.44 13.22 -11.78
CA PHE A 137 -1.07 13.62 -10.54
C PHE A 137 -0.10 13.63 -9.38
N LYS A 138 -0.37 14.50 -8.40
CA LYS A 138 0.28 14.46 -7.10
C LYS A 138 -0.16 13.20 -6.37
N THR A 139 0.80 12.45 -5.85
CA THR A 139 0.53 11.31 -4.99
C THR A 139 0.03 11.83 -3.66
N TYR A 140 -0.99 11.20 -3.09
CA TYR A 140 -1.51 11.54 -1.76
C TYR A 140 -0.78 10.80 -0.66
N SER A 141 -0.53 9.51 -0.88
CA SER A 141 0.32 8.71 -0.02
C SER A 141 0.86 7.50 -0.78
N TYR A 142 1.88 6.87 -0.22
CA TYR A 142 2.40 5.59 -0.69
C TYR A 142 2.82 4.72 0.50
N ASP A 143 2.74 3.40 0.33
CA ASP A 143 3.19 2.43 1.32
C ASP A 143 4.53 1.85 0.88
N PHE A 144 5.58 2.09 1.66
CA PHE A 144 6.85 1.40 1.52
C PHE A 144 6.85 0.15 2.42
N ALA A 145 7.33 -0.97 1.92
CA ALA A 145 7.27 -2.25 2.62
C ALA A 145 8.58 -3.00 2.51
N ALA A 146 8.96 -3.64 3.61
CA ALA A 146 10.12 -4.50 3.71
C ALA A 146 9.67 -5.86 4.29
N ASP A 147 10.04 -6.93 3.60
CA ASP A 147 9.81 -8.30 4.05
C ASP A 147 11.06 -8.83 4.78
N PHE A 148 10.89 -9.72 5.76
CA PHE A 148 12.00 -10.37 6.48
C PHE A 148 11.55 -11.66 7.18
N LYS A 149 12.51 -12.41 7.73
CA LYS A 149 12.23 -13.55 8.60
C LYS A 149 12.10 -13.05 10.03
N GLY A 150 10.92 -13.24 10.60
CA GLY A 150 10.70 -12.98 12.02
C GLY A 150 11.20 -14.11 12.90
N GLY A 151 11.84 -13.77 14.02
CA GLY A 151 12.23 -14.74 15.06
C GLY A 151 11.08 -15.21 15.97
N GLY A 152 9.83 -14.80 15.73
CA GLY A 152 8.70 -15.12 16.60
C GLY A 152 7.31 -14.77 16.03
N GLU A 153 6.26 -15.07 16.80
CA GLU A 153 4.88 -14.80 16.40
C GLU A 153 4.47 -13.34 16.66
N ILE A 154 4.05 -12.63 15.60
CA ILE A 154 3.40 -11.31 15.76
C ILE A 154 2.06 -11.46 16.48
N SER A 155 2.03 -10.99 17.73
CA SER A 155 0.84 -11.03 18.59
C SER A 155 0.75 -9.80 19.48
N TYR A 156 -0.34 -9.70 20.26
CA TYR A 156 -0.51 -8.62 21.23
C TYR A 156 0.61 -8.54 22.28
N LYS A 157 1.32 -9.64 22.55
CA LYS A 157 2.42 -9.71 23.51
C LYS A 157 3.65 -8.91 23.04
N MET A 158 3.80 -8.69 21.73
CA MET A 158 4.89 -7.92 21.14
C MET A 158 4.62 -6.41 21.12
N LYS A 159 3.48 -5.92 21.64
CA LYS A 159 3.14 -4.49 21.61
C LYS A 159 4.23 -3.61 22.21
N GLU A 160 4.74 -3.99 23.38
CA GLU A 160 5.67 -3.12 24.11
C GLU A 160 7.08 -3.13 23.53
N PHE A 161 7.48 -4.26 22.95
CA PHE A 161 8.66 -4.32 22.10
C PHE A 161 8.51 -3.41 20.88
N PHE A 162 7.40 -3.55 20.13
CA PHE A 162 7.17 -2.76 18.93
C PHE A 162 7.01 -1.27 19.21
N LYS A 163 6.40 -0.92 20.35
CA LYS A 163 6.31 0.45 20.85
C LYS A 163 7.69 1.05 21.05
N LYS A 164 8.59 0.37 21.77
CA LYS A 164 9.98 0.81 21.95
C LYS A 164 10.70 0.96 20.60
N ALA A 165 10.58 -0.02 19.71
CA ALA A 165 11.20 0.02 18.39
C ALA A 165 10.72 1.20 17.51
N THR A 166 9.55 1.78 17.81
CA THR A 166 8.92 2.86 17.03
C THR A 166 8.73 4.16 17.82
N GLU A 167 9.28 4.26 19.04
CA GLU A 167 9.00 5.37 19.97
C GLU A 167 9.46 6.73 19.44
N LYS A 168 10.57 6.75 18.69
CA LYS A 168 11.07 7.96 18.03
C LYS A 168 10.08 8.56 17.03
N TYR A 169 9.22 7.72 16.44
CA TYR A 169 8.40 8.05 15.28
C TYR A 169 6.92 8.25 15.62
N THR A 170 6.50 7.93 16.83
CA THR A 170 5.09 7.80 17.21
C THR A 170 4.84 8.37 18.59
N ASP A 171 3.58 8.59 18.93
CA ASP A 171 3.15 8.94 20.29
C ASP A 171 3.19 7.75 21.28
N GLY A 172 3.74 6.60 20.86
CA GLY A 172 3.79 5.38 21.64
C GLY A 172 2.48 4.57 21.68
N ASN A 173 1.42 5.02 21.00
CA ASN A 173 0.15 4.29 20.95
C ASN A 173 0.19 3.16 19.91
N VAL A 174 0.37 1.93 20.40
CA VAL A 174 0.34 0.72 19.58
C VAL A 174 -0.96 -0.08 19.78
N THR A 175 -1.64 -0.36 18.68
CA THR A 175 -2.82 -1.25 18.67
C THR A 175 -2.46 -2.60 18.05
N SER A 176 -3.11 -3.66 18.53
CA SER A 176 -2.95 -5.01 17.97
C SER A 176 -4.28 -5.50 17.45
N LYS A 177 -4.24 -6.20 16.32
CA LYS A 177 -5.41 -6.84 15.72
C LYS A 177 -4.99 -8.11 15.01
N SER A 178 -5.36 -9.26 15.59
CA SER A 178 -4.92 -10.57 15.09
C SER A 178 -3.38 -10.59 14.99
N THR A 179 -2.82 -11.03 13.86
CA THR A 179 -1.37 -11.13 13.63
C THR A 179 -0.76 -9.82 13.11
N SER A 180 -1.20 -8.68 13.64
CA SER A 180 -0.77 -7.35 13.18
C SER A 180 -0.69 -6.34 14.33
N LEU A 181 0.33 -5.48 14.27
CA LEU A 181 0.58 -4.36 15.17
C LEU A 181 0.59 -3.06 14.37
N TYR A 182 -0.06 -2.03 14.89
CA TYR A 182 -0.25 -0.75 14.23
C TYR A 182 0.14 0.39 15.16
N ALA A 183 0.96 1.31 14.65
CA ALA A 183 1.11 2.65 15.18
C ALA A 183 0.58 3.64 14.13
N ASN A 184 -0.55 4.29 14.42
CA ASN A 184 -1.26 5.15 13.46
C ASN A 184 -1.08 6.66 13.73
N ASN A 185 -0.51 7.02 14.88
CA ASN A 185 -0.24 8.39 15.27
C ASN A 185 1.27 8.64 15.15
N CYS A 186 1.72 8.77 13.90
CA CYS A 186 3.13 9.06 13.61
C CYS A 186 3.37 10.56 13.52
N ASP A 187 4.60 10.97 13.81
CA ASP A 187 5.05 12.35 13.68
C ASP A 187 5.37 12.66 12.20
N ASP A 188 4.68 13.65 11.65
CA ASP A 188 4.76 13.99 10.23
C ASP A 188 6.09 14.67 9.85
N LYS A 189 6.88 15.12 10.83
CA LYS A 189 8.25 15.63 10.61
C LYS A 189 9.16 14.58 9.97
N PHE A 190 8.86 13.30 10.15
CA PHE A 190 9.56 12.20 9.49
C PHE A 190 9.00 11.98 8.08
N TYR A 191 9.14 13.00 7.23
CA TYR A 191 8.87 12.91 5.79
C TYR A 191 7.42 12.54 5.47
N GLY A 192 6.48 13.02 6.29
CA GLY A 192 5.05 12.72 6.16
C GLY A 192 4.65 11.32 6.62
N LEU A 193 5.48 10.63 7.41
CA LEU A 193 5.12 9.35 8.02
C LEU A 193 3.78 9.46 8.74
N SER A 194 2.89 8.51 8.48
CA SER A 194 1.51 8.54 8.99
C SER A 194 1.03 7.23 9.56
N ARG A 195 1.74 6.12 9.29
CA ARG A 195 1.42 4.81 9.85
C ARG A 195 2.62 3.88 9.76
N ILE A 196 2.80 3.09 10.80
CA ILE A 196 3.73 1.95 10.87
C ILE A 196 2.89 0.69 11.13
N LEU A 197 3.07 -0.35 10.30
CA LEU A 197 2.36 -1.61 10.41
C LEU A 197 3.34 -2.77 10.34
N LEU A 198 3.40 -3.57 11.40
CA LEU A 198 4.13 -4.84 11.44
C LEU A 198 3.14 -6.00 11.47
N TYR A 199 3.34 -7.01 10.61
CA TYR A 199 2.45 -8.17 10.59
C TYR A 199 3.09 -9.44 10.05
N ASP A 200 2.51 -10.57 10.44
CA ASP A 200 2.83 -11.87 9.85
C ASP A 200 2.22 -11.96 8.44
N LYS A 201 3.10 -11.88 7.44
CA LYS A 201 2.73 -11.84 6.03
C LYS A 201 2.34 -13.22 5.54
N TYR A 202 3.01 -14.27 5.99
CA TYR A 202 2.65 -15.66 5.69
C TYR A 202 1.22 -15.97 6.12
N LYS A 203 0.90 -15.80 7.41
CA LYS A 203 -0.45 -16.02 7.97
C LYS A 203 -1.50 -15.15 7.31
N LYS A 204 -1.19 -13.90 6.98
CA LYS A 204 -2.14 -13.03 6.25
C LYS A 204 -2.45 -13.59 4.85
N GLN A 205 -1.45 -14.12 4.14
CA GLN A 205 -1.67 -14.65 2.80
C GLN A 205 -2.34 -16.04 2.81
N THR A 206 -1.98 -16.91 3.74
CA THR A 206 -2.55 -18.26 3.86
C THR A 206 -3.96 -18.21 4.46
N ASN A 207 -4.16 -17.54 5.60
CA ASN A 207 -5.44 -17.55 6.32
C ASN A 207 -6.46 -16.60 5.70
N TYR A 208 -6.05 -15.34 5.46
CA TYR A 208 -6.99 -14.30 5.01
C TYR A 208 -7.16 -14.30 3.49
N HIS A 209 -6.09 -14.53 2.72
CA HIS A 209 -6.18 -14.58 1.26
C HIS A 209 -6.34 -15.99 0.69
N LYS A 210 -6.35 -17.03 1.52
CA LYS A 210 -6.51 -18.44 1.11
C LYS A 210 -5.54 -18.84 0.00
N GLN A 211 -4.32 -18.32 0.05
CA GLN A 211 -3.27 -18.64 -0.91
C GLN A 211 -2.51 -19.88 -0.44
N LYS A 212 -2.24 -20.78 -1.39
CA LYS A 212 -1.26 -21.84 -1.17
C LYS A 212 0.13 -21.21 -1.30
N ILE A 213 0.84 -21.13 -0.18
CA ILE A 213 2.23 -20.68 -0.09
C ILE A 213 3.00 -21.83 0.53
N ASP A 214 4.23 -22.04 0.08
CA ASP A 214 5.12 -23.08 0.61
C ASP A 214 5.41 -22.83 2.12
N ASN A 215 5.50 -23.91 2.90
CA ASN A 215 5.70 -23.81 4.35
C ASN A 215 7.10 -23.27 4.72
N SER A 216 8.06 -23.26 3.80
CA SER A 216 9.37 -22.60 3.99
C SER A 216 9.25 -21.10 4.27
N PHE A 217 8.13 -20.48 3.90
CA PHE A 217 7.80 -19.09 4.19
C PHE A 217 7.18 -18.86 5.57
N ASP A 218 7.04 -19.90 6.40
CA ASP A 218 6.61 -19.71 7.79
C ASP A 218 7.50 -18.69 8.51
N GLY A 219 6.94 -17.81 9.33
CA GLY A 219 7.68 -16.69 9.92
C GLY A 219 8.05 -15.54 8.97
N TRP A 220 7.56 -15.53 7.72
CA TRP A 220 7.66 -14.35 6.85
C TRP A 220 6.83 -13.19 7.44
N GLN A 221 7.52 -12.15 7.86
CA GLN A 221 6.95 -10.91 8.40
C GLN A 221 7.13 -9.75 7.41
N ARG A 222 6.30 -8.71 7.58
CA ARG A 222 6.41 -7.47 6.81
C ARG A 222 6.25 -6.25 7.71
N LEU A 223 7.18 -5.31 7.57
CA LEU A 223 7.03 -3.92 8.01
C LEU A 223 6.52 -3.08 6.84
N GLU A 224 5.47 -2.29 7.06
CA GLU A 224 4.84 -1.42 6.08
C GLU A 224 4.70 -0.01 6.67
N LEU A 225 5.30 0.97 6.02
CA LEU A 225 5.29 2.39 6.38
C LEU A 225 4.46 3.18 5.38
N THR A 226 3.48 3.95 5.85
CA THR A 226 2.69 4.85 5.00
C THR A 226 3.21 6.28 5.10
N PHE A 227 3.66 6.84 3.99
CA PHE A 227 4.08 8.24 3.89
C PHE A 227 3.05 9.06 3.12
N LYS A 228 2.61 10.18 3.70
CA LYS A 228 1.81 11.19 3.01
C LYS A 228 2.71 12.01 2.09
N LEU A 229 2.21 12.29 0.89
CA LEU A 229 2.87 13.11 -0.10
C LEU A 229 1.91 14.17 -0.64
N ASN A 230 2.44 15.33 -1.02
CA ASN A 230 1.66 16.43 -1.61
C ASN A 230 2.28 16.97 -2.91
N LYS A 231 3.23 16.21 -3.46
CA LYS A 231 3.98 16.43 -4.70
C LYS A 231 3.89 15.16 -5.57
N LYS A 232 4.45 15.19 -6.79
CA LYS A 232 4.49 13.96 -7.59
C LYS A 232 5.57 13.07 -7.02
N PHE A 233 5.32 11.77 -6.95
CA PHE A 233 6.34 10.82 -6.49
C PHE A 233 7.58 10.81 -7.38
N LEU A 234 7.45 11.11 -8.68
CA LEU A 234 8.61 11.18 -9.56
C LEU A 234 9.56 12.33 -9.20
N ASP A 235 9.04 13.41 -8.61
CA ASP A 235 9.86 14.50 -8.10
C ASP A 235 10.73 14.01 -6.92
N GLU A 236 10.21 13.12 -6.07
CA GLU A 236 10.99 12.48 -4.99
C GLU A 236 12.10 11.58 -5.53
N VAL A 237 11.79 10.87 -6.62
CA VAL A 237 12.72 9.97 -7.29
C VAL A 237 13.85 10.72 -7.98
N GLU A 238 13.56 11.89 -8.55
CA GLU A 238 14.55 12.78 -9.17
C GLU A 238 15.47 13.41 -8.12
N ASN A 239 14.89 13.92 -7.03
CA ASN A 239 15.62 14.57 -5.93
C ASN A 239 16.23 13.58 -4.91
N LYS A 240 15.98 12.27 -5.09
CA LYS A 240 16.35 11.21 -4.15
C LYS A 240 15.77 11.35 -2.73
N SER A 241 14.76 12.21 -2.52
CA SER A 241 14.11 12.40 -1.20
C SER A 241 13.47 11.12 -0.65
N TYR A 242 13.10 10.16 -1.51
CA TYR A 242 12.59 8.86 -1.04
C TYR A 242 13.61 8.05 -0.20
N GLN A 243 14.91 8.38 -0.26
CA GLN A 243 15.95 7.78 0.59
C GLN A 243 15.71 8.07 2.08
N GLU A 244 15.07 9.19 2.39
CA GLU A 244 14.69 9.54 3.75
C GLU A 244 13.66 8.56 4.31
N SER A 245 12.70 8.13 3.49
CA SER A 245 11.75 7.07 3.85
C SER A 245 12.40 5.69 3.99
N ILE A 246 13.49 5.43 3.25
CA ILE A 246 14.30 4.21 3.40
C ILE A 246 15.03 4.23 4.74
N ALA A 247 15.67 5.34 5.10
CA ALA A 247 16.38 5.47 6.38
C ALA A 247 15.47 5.23 7.59
N VAL A 248 14.23 5.73 7.53
CA VAL A 248 13.21 5.45 8.58
C VAL A 248 12.86 3.96 8.63
N MET A 249 12.70 3.30 7.48
CA MET A 249 12.46 1.86 7.40
C MET A 249 13.63 1.08 8.00
N ASP A 250 14.86 1.40 7.61
CA ASP A 250 16.09 0.74 8.07
C ASP A 250 16.22 0.80 9.59
N GLU A 251 16.05 1.99 10.17
CA GLU A 251 16.17 2.18 11.62
C GLU A 251 15.10 1.40 12.41
N ILE A 252 13.85 1.38 11.92
CA ILE A 252 12.80 0.59 12.58
C ILE A 252 13.11 -0.90 12.42
N ILE A 253 13.56 -1.33 11.23
CA ILE A 253 13.89 -2.72 10.96
C ILE A 253 15.04 -3.23 11.85
N SER A 254 16.10 -2.45 12.01
CA SER A 254 17.23 -2.80 12.88
C SER A 254 16.81 -2.93 14.35
N ASN A 255 15.74 -2.24 14.76
CA ASN A 255 15.19 -2.34 16.10
C ASN A 255 14.24 -3.54 16.29
N ILE A 256 13.83 -4.22 15.21
CA ILE A 256 12.89 -5.35 15.26
C ILE A 256 13.47 -6.69 14.79
N SER A 257 14.58 -6.68 14.03
CA SER A 257 15.16 -7.86 13.41
C SER A 257 16.67 -7.71 13.18
N ASP A 258 17.39 -8.82 13.34
CA ASP A 258 18.83 -8.92 13.03
C ASP A 258 19.09 -9.28 11.55
N ASP A 259 18.06 -9.50 10.73
CA ASP A 259 18.18 -9.94 9.32
C ASP A 259 18.82 -8.88 8.40
N PHE A 260 18.91 -7.63 8.84
CA PHE A 260 19.39 -6.50 8.03
C PHE A 260 20.50 -5.71 8.70
N PRO A 261 21.69 -6.32 8.93
CA PRO A 261 22.82 -5.63 9.55
C PRO A 261 23.38 -4.48 8.70
N PHE A 262 23.04 -4.44 7.40
CA PHE A 262 23.52 -3.44 6.44
C PHE A 262 22.37 -2.65 5.78
N GLY A 263 21.21 -2.59 6.43
CA GLY A 263 19.99 -1.97 5.88
C GLY A 263 19.17 -2.93 5.02
N VAL A 264 17.97 -2.50 4.65
CA VAL A 264 17.04 -3.33 3.89
C VAL A 264 17.52 -3.55 2.45
N ASP A 265 17.27 -4.74 1.89
CA ASP A 265 17.50 -4.96 0.46
C ASP A 265 16.54 -4.11 -0.39
N LEU A 266 17.10 -3.36 -1.33
CA LEU A 266 16.40 -2.42 -2.21
C LEU A 266 16.26 -2.91 -3.66
N ALA A 267 16.63 -4.16 -3.97
CA ALA A 267 16.60 -4.67 -5.34
C ALA A 267 15.23 -4.46 -6.01
N LYS A 268 14.13 -4.82 -5.33
CA LYS A 268 12.77 -4.65 -5.88
C LYS A 268 12.32 -3.20 -5.96
N LEU A 269 12.67 -2.37 -4.98
CA LEU A 269 12.43 -0.94 -5.05
C LEU A 269 13.12 -0.31 -6.26
N ASN A 270 14.39 -0.64 -6.48
CA ASN A 270 15.19 -0.12 -7.59
C ASN A 270 14.61 -0.54 -8.95
N GLU A 271 14.14 -1.78 -9.09
CA GLU A 271 13.40 -2.23 -10.28
C GLU A 271 12.13 -1.41 -10.53
N GLN A 272 11.33 -1.17 -9.48
CA GLN A 272 10.10 -0.37 -9.57
C GLN A 272 10.41 1.08 -9.98
N ILE A 273 11.38 1.72 -9.32
CA ILE A 273 11.80 3.10 -9.61
C ILE A 273 12.34 3.21 -11.04
N ALA A 274 13.19 2.27 -11.46
CA ALA A 274 13.74 2.27 -12.81
C ALA A 274 12.63 2.18 -13.87
N PHE A 275 11.60 1.38 -13.63
CA PHE A 275 10.44 1.30 -14.52
C PHE A 275 9.64 2.61 -14.56
N PHE A 276 9.44 3.28 -13.41
CA PHE A 276 8.70 4.54 -13.39
C PHE A 276 9.45 5.68 -14.09
N LYS A 277 10.79 5.70 -13.98
CA LYS A 277 11.66 6.61 -14.75
C LYS A 277 11.52 6.36 -16.26
N ASP A 278 11.65 5.11 -16.69
CA ASP A 278 11.49 4.71 -18.10
C ASP A 278 10.52 3.52 -18.26
N MET A 279 9.28 3.84 -18.64
CA MET A 279 8.20 2.86 -18.81
C MET A 279 8.42 1.85 -19.96
N ARG A 280 9.50 2.02 -20.76
CA ARG A 280 9.89 1.06 -21.81
C ARG A 280 10.72 -0.09 -21.24
N LYS A 281 11.41 0.11 -20.11
CA LYS A 281 12.26 -0.91 -19.48
C LYS A 281 11.47 -2.20 -19.21
N ARG A 282 12.15 -3.34 -19.35
CA ARG A 282 11.59 -4.63 -18.97
C ARG A 282 11.60 -4.74 -17.44
N LEU A 283 10.43 -5.02 -16.87
CA LEU A 283 10.30 -5.39 -15.47
C LEU A 283 10.57 -6.89 -15.36
N SER A 284 11.63 -7.28 -14.65
CA SER A 284 11.93 -8.68 -14.35
C SER A 284 11.07 -9.13 -13.18
N LEU A 285 9.81 -9.41 -13.46
CA LEU A 285 8.83 -9.88 -12.47
C LEU A 285 8.97 -11.38 -12.28
N LYS A 286 10.18 -11.85 -11.92
CA LYS A 286 10.35 -13.25 -11.50
C LYS A 286 9.42 -13.51 -10.32
N ARG A 287 8.63 -14.57 -10.43
CA ARG A 287 7.94 -15.15 -9.28
C ARG A 287 9.01 -15.69 -8.34
N MET A 288 8.99 -15.26 -7.09
CA MET A 288 10.01 -15.68 -6.11
C MET A 288 9.51 -16.83 -5.25
N ILE A 289 8.21 -17.14 -5.27
CA ILE A 289 7.58 -18.10 -4.36
C ILE A 289 6.69 -19.07 -5.16
N PHE A 290 7.26 -20.19 -5.59
CA PHE A 290 6.53 -21.42 -5.97
C PHE A 290 7.33 -22.63 -5.54
#